data_AF-A0A8J6ECP4-F1
#
_entry.id   AF-A0A8J6ECP4-F1
#
_cell.length_a   1.000
_cell.length_b   1.000
_cell.length_c   1.000
_cell.angle_alpha   90.00
_cell.angle_beta   90.00
_cell.angle_gamma   90.00
#
_symmetry.space_group_name_H-M   'P 1'
#
loop_
_entity.id
_entity.type
_entity.pdbx_description
1 polymer ?
#
loop_
_entity_poly.entity_id
_entity_poly.type
_entity_poly.pdbx_seq_one_letter_code
_entity_poly.pdbx_strand_id
1 'polypeptide(L)'
;MELGSVAHKYYLVNIRLPINERKKINLDIGEINDLRLVAIFQNGGFTIVWFAIKTFLTPSILIIMIWYWRRITMMTRSPLLLEKVIFALGISMTFINIPVEWFSIGFNWTWMLLFSDIRQVIFYVMLLSFWIIFCGEHMMDQSERNRISVYWKQVVPIAFGSCFLFTFDMYERGVQLKNPCYSIWTTDVGAELAMAYIIVAGICACLYFLFLCFMVFQVFRNISGKQLSLLAINKARPLHYEGQIFRLKFLMIITLACAALTTVFFITTKVSFDDLILVCSYGPGKKC
;
A
#
# COMPACT_ATOMS: atom_id res chain seq x y z
N MET A 1 -23.37 1.41 -4.34
CA MET A 1 -23.44 -0.05 -4.55
C MET A 1 -22.15 -0.46 -5.23
N GLU A 2 -21.42 -1.41 -4.65
CA GLU A 2 -20.17 -1.92 -5.20
C GLU A 2 -20.27 -3.43 -5.36
N LEU A 3 -20.05 -3.91 -6.58
CA LEU A 3 -20.03 -5.35 -6.88
C LEU A 3 -18.57 -5.77 -7.01
N GLY A 4 -18.17 -6.78 -6.23
CA GLY A 4 -16.81 -7.29 -6.26
C GLY A 4 -16.45 -8.10 -7.52
N SER A 5 -17.41 -8.38 -8.40
CA SER A 5 -17.19 -9.01 -9.70
C SER A 5 -18.35 -8.74 -10.66
N VAL A 6 -18.04 -8.63 -11.95
CA VAL A 6 -19.00 -8.47 -13.05
C VAL A 6 -19.26 -9.83 -13.70
N ALA A 7 -20.10 -10.63 -13.05
CA ALA A 7 -20.41 -12.01 -13.47
C ALA A 7 -21.36 -12.11 -14.67
N HIS A 8 -22.19 -11.09 -14.90
CA HIS A 8 -23.24 -11.11 -15.91
C HIS A 8 -23.07 -9.98 -16.92
N LYS A 9 -23.58 -10.18 -18.14
CA LYS A 9 -23.52 -9.17 -19.21
C LYS A 9 -24.46 -7.99 -18.98
N TYR A 10 -25.57 -8.24 -18.29
CA TYR A 10 -26.62 -7.26 -18.07
C TYR A 10 -27.05 -7.30 -16.61
N TYR A 11 -27.29 -6.11 -16.06
CA TYR A 11 -27.82 -5.92 -14.71
C TYR A 11 -29.03 -5.00 -14.80
N LEU A 12 -30.12 -5.38 -14.14
CA LEU A 12 -31.30 -4.54 -13.98
C LEU A 12 -31.33 -4.03 -12.54
N VAL A 13 -31.43 -2.72 -12.37
CA VAL A 13 -31.52 -2.07 -11.06
C VAL A 13 -32.87 -1.37 -10.98
N ASN A 14 -33.75 -1.86 -10.11
CA ASN A 14 -35.05 -1.27 -9.86
C ASN A 14 -35.03 -0.54 -8.52
N ILE A 15 -35.09 0.79 -8.55
CA ILE A 15 -35.13 1.62 -7.35
C ILE A 15 -36.59 1.98 -7.06
N ARG A 16 -37.05 1.76 -5.83
CA ARG A 16 -38.36 2.17 -5.34
C ARG A 16 -38.20 2.97 -4.07
N LEU A 17 -38.93 4.07 -3.96
CA LEU A 17 -38.95 4.94 -2.78
C LEU A 17 -40.35 4.92 -2.16
N PRO A 18 -40.69 3.88 -1.38
CA PRO A 18 -42.00 3.80 -0.73
C PRO A 18 -42.10 4.83 0.40
N ILE A 19 -43.28 5.46 0.53
CA ILE A 19 -43.58 6.41 1.59
C ILE A 19 -44.34 5.67 2.70
N ASN A 20 -43.92 5.86 3.96
CA ASN A 20 -44.63 5.30 5.11
C ASN A 20 -44.65 6.28 6.29
N GLU A 21 -45.82 6.88 6.53
CA GLU A 21 -46.02 7.88 7.58
C GLU A 21 -45.83 7.31 8.99
N ARG A 22 -46.34 6.09 9.26
CA ARG A 22 -46.27 5.47 10.59
C ARG A 22 -44.84 5.17 11.03
N LYS A 23 -43.98 4.81 10.07
CA LYS A 23 -42.56 4.49 10.30
C LYS A 23 -41.62 5.65 10.02
N LYS A 24 -42.14 6.83 9.64
CA LYS A 24 -41.37 8.00 9.23
C LYS A 24 -40.32 7.70 8.15
N ILE A 25 -40.69 6.91 7.14
CA ILE A 25 -39.79 6.52 6.03
C ILE A 25 -40.10 7.39 4.82
N ASN A 26 -39.07 8.02 4.24
CA ASN A 26 -39.15 8.87 3.05
C ASN A 26 -40.19 10.00 3.17
N LEU A 27 -40.35 10.54 4.38
CA LEU A 27 -41.11 11.77 4.61
C LEU A 27 -40.16 12.96 4.47
N ASP A 28 -40.64 14.04 3.86
CA ASP A 28 -39.95 15.35 3.80
C ASP A 28 -38.60 15.36 3.06
N ILE A 29 -38.43 14.47 2.07
CA ILE A 29 -37.23 14.37 1.23
C ILE A 29 -37.21 15.36 0.05
N GLY A 30 -38.19 16.25 -0.04
CA GLY A 30 -38.38 17.19 -1.17
C GLY A 30 -38.97 16.53 -2.42
N GLU A 31 -39.15 17.35 -3.49
CA GLU A 31 -39.60 16.87 -4.80
C GLU A 31 -38.40 16.32 -5.60
N ILE A 32 -38.44 15.02 -5.89
CA ILE A 32 -37.39 14.34 -6.64
C ILE A 32 -37.82 14.25 -8.12
N ASN A 33 -37.20 15.06 -8.98
CA ASN A 33 -37.50 15.06 -10.41
C ASN A 33 -36.79 13.93 -11.15
N ASP A 34 -35.48 13.78 -10.96
CA ASP A 34 -34.65 12.79 -11.65
C ASP A 34 -33.63 12.15 -10.71
N LEU A 35 -33.31 10.87 -10.94
CA LEU A 35 -32.24 10.15 -10.26
C LEU A 35 -31.19 9.70 -11.29
N ARG A 36 -29.97 10.20 -11.15
CA ARG A 36 -28.83 9.81 -12.01
C ARG A 36 -28.01 8.73 -11.34
N LEU A 37 -27.70 7.67 -12.09
CA LEU A 37 -26.82 6.59 -11.64
C LEU A 37 -25.58 6.55 -12.53
N VAL A 38 -24.41 6.61 -11.91
CA VAL A 38 -23.11 6.50 -12.60
C VAL A 38 -22.52 5.13 -12.31
N ALA A 39 -22.29 4.35 -13.37
CA ALA A 39 -21.63 3.06 -13.25
C ALA A 39 -20.12 3.23 -13.49
N ILE A 40 -19.32 2.83 -12.51
CA ILE A 40 -17.85 2.85 -12.60
C ILE A 40 -17.37 1.41 -12.63
N PHE A 41 -16.59 1.06 -13.65
CA PHE A 41 -15.96 -0.24 -13.78
C PHE A 41 -14.59 -0.10 -14.43
N GLN A 42 -13.71 -1.04 -14.15
CA GLN A 42 -12.37 -1.06 -14.73
C GLN A 42 -12.47 -1.37 -16.24
N ASN A 43 -11.83 -0.55 -17.07
CA ASN A 43 -11.82 -0.75 -18.51
C ASN A 43 -11.16 -2.09 -18.87
N GLY A 44 -11.83 -2.91 -19.68
CA GLY A 44 -11.33 -4.23 -20.09
C GLY A 44 -9.96 -4.19 -20.76
N GLY A 45 -9.67 -3.15 -21.55
CA GLY A 45 -8.33 -2.98 -22.16
C GLY A 45 -7.23 -2.78 -21.12
N PHE A 46 -7.50 -1.97 -20.08
CA PHE A 46 -6.56 -1.79 -18.97
C PHE A 46 -6.39 -3.09 -18.17
N THR A 47 -7.47 -3.84 -17.93
CA THR A 47 -7.41 -5.13 -17.23
C THR A 47 -6.51 -6.14 -17.95
N ILE A 48 -6.60 -6.25 -19.28
CA ILE A 48 -5.75 -7.16 -20.07
C ILE A 48 -4.28 -6.79 -19.93
N VAL A 49 -3.94 -5.50 -20.08
CA VAL A 49 -2.56 -5.01 -19.93
C VAL A 49 -2.06 -5.26 -18.51
N TRP A 50 -2.87 -4.98 -17.50
CA TRP A 50 -2.55 -5.22 -16.10
C TRP A 50 -2.25 -6.70 -15.82
N PHE A 51 -3.06 -7.61 -16.36
CA PHE A 51 -2.84 -9.05 -16.22
C PHE A 51 -1.58 -9.51 -16.93
N ALA A 52 -1.31 -8.99 -18.13
CA ALA A 52 -0.09 -9.29 -18.87
C ALA A 52 1.17 -8.87 -18.09
N ILE A 53 1.17 -7.65 -17.53
CA ILE A 53 2.27 -7.13 -16.70
C ILE A 53 2.50 -8.06 -15.49
N LYS A 54 1.44 -8.39 -14.74
CA LYS A 54 1.54 -9.30 -13.58
C LYS A 54 2.07 -10.69 -13.94
N THR A 55 1.56 -11.25 -15.04
CA THR A 55 1.95 -12.58 -15.54
C THR A 55 3.42 -12.61 -15.97
N PHE A 56 3.93 -11.52 -16.55
CA PHE A 56 5.33 -11.41 -16.95
C PHE A 56 6.27 -11.12 -15.77
N LEU A 57 5.85 -10.27 -14.82
CA LEU A 57 6.67 -9.89 -13.66
C LEU A 57 6.79 -11.01 -12.61
N THR A 58 5.75 -11.82 -12.43
CA THR A 58 5.78 -12.90 -11.43
C THR A 58 6.94 -13.89 -11.60
N PRO A 59 7.16 -14.52 -12.78
CA PRO A 59 8.26 -15.46 -12.96
C PRO A 59 9.63 -14.79 -12.84
N SER A 60 9.78 -13.54 -13.31
CA SER A 60 11.06 -12.84 -13.19
C SER A 60 11.43 -12.53 -11.74
N ILE A 61 10.46 -12.08 -10.93
CA ILE A 61 10.63 -11.84 -9.49
C ILE A 61 10.90 -13.16 -8.74
N LEU A 62 10.20 -14.24 -9.09
CA LEU A 62 10.45 -15.56 -8.48
C LEU A 62 11.86 -16.08 -8.76
N ILE A 63 12.34 -15.96 -10.00
CA ILE A 63 13.69 -16.40 -10.39
C ILE A 63 14.76 -15.62 -9.62
N ILE A 64 14.66 -14.29 -9.58
CA ILE A 64 15.64 -13.47 -8.85
C ILE A 64 15.60 -13.74 -7.34
N MET A 65 14.41 -14.00 -6.78
CA MET A 65 14.23 -14.31 -5.35
C MET A 65 14.83 -15.67 -4.98
N ILE A 66 14.58 -16.72 -5.78
CA ILE A 66 15.18 -18.05 -5.59
C ILE A 66 16.70 -17.96 -5.73
N TRP A 67 17.19 -17.24 -6.74
CA TRP A 67 18.62 -17.01 -6.92
C TRP A 67 19.24 -16.27 -5.74
N TYR A 68 18.59 -15.22 -5.24
CA TYR A 68 19.04 -14.43 -4.10
C TYR A 68 19.19 -15.29 -2.84
N TRP A 69 18.18 -16.09 -2.51
CA TRP A 69 18.21 -16.97 -1.33
C TRP A 69 19.26 -18.09 -1.47
N ARG A 70 19.39 -18.66 -2.68
CA ARG A 70 20.42 -19.65 -2.98
C ARG A 70 21.82 -19.07 -2.80
N ARG A 71 22.06 -17.82 -3.21
CA ARG A 71 23.36 -17.15 -3.02
C ARG A 71 23.66 -16.87 -1.54
N ILE A 72 22.65 -16.54 -0.74
CA ILE A 72 22.83 -16.32 0.70
C ILE A 72 23.21 -17.61 1.42
N THR A 73 22.49 -18.70 1.12
CA THR A 73 22.70 -20.01 1.77
C THR A 73 24.04 -20.68 1.40
N MET A 74 24.67 -20.29 0.29
CA MET A 74 26.01 -20.74 -0.08
C MET A 74 27.14 -20.10 0.75
N MET A 75 26.89 -19.02 1.48
CA MET A 75 27.90 -18.40 2.34
C MET A 75 28.01 -19.18 3.67
N THR A 76 29.21 -19.22 4.25
CA THR A 76 29.49 -19.92 5.52
C THR A 76 28.92 -19.24 6.76
N ARG A 77 28.43 -17.99 6.63
CA ARG A 77 27.85 -17.20 7.72
C ARG A 77 26.33 -17.31 7.75
N SER A 78 25.72 -17.13 8.92
CA SER A 78 24.26 -17.03 9.03
C SER A 78 23.73 -15.76 8.33
N PRO A 79 22.51 -15.83 7.76
CA PRO A 79 21.90 -14.70 7.06
C PRO A 79 21.66 -13.52 7.99
N LEU A 80 22.08 -12.33 7.54
CA LEU A 80 21.89 -11.07 8.29
C LEU A 80 20.41 -10.68 8.36
N LEU A 81 20.08 -9.82 9.31
CA LEU A 81 18.73 -9.29 9.44
C LEU A 81 18.28 -8.59 8.14
N LEU A 82 19.13 -7.75 7.55
CA LEU A 82 18.81 -7.04 6.31
C LEU A 82 18.50 -8.00 5.15
N GLU A 83 19.25 -9.10 5.03
CA GLU A 83 19.06 -10.09 3.97
C GLU A 83 17.73 -10.83 4.12
N LYS A 84 17.36 -11.17 5.36
CA LYS A 84 16.04 -11.77 5.68
C LYS A 84 14.89 -10.81 5.37
N VAL A 85 15.04 -9.53 5.67
CA VAL A 85 13.99 -8.53 5.43
C VAL A 85 13.84 -8.24 3.93
N ILE A 86 14.94 -8.16 3.16
CA ILE A 86 14.90 -8.05 1.70
C ILE A 86 14.22 -9.29 1.08
N PHE A 87 14.54 -10.48 1.58
CA PHE A 87 13.89 -11.71 1.12
C PHE A 87 12.38 -11.68 1.40
N ALA A 88 11.97 -11.26 2.60
CA ALA A 88 10.57 -11.13 2.97
C ALA A 88 9.83 -10.06 2.13
N LEU A 89 10.49 -8.95 1.79
CA LEU A 89 9.97 -7.94 0.85
C LEU A 89 9.81 -8.51 -0.56
N GLY A 90 10.73 -9.37 -1.01
CA GLY A 90 10.61 -10.10 -2.28
C GLY A 90 9.41 -11.05 -2.31
N ILE A 91 9.14 -11.74 -1.19
CA ILE A 91 7.96 -12.61 -1.04
C ILE A 91 6.67 -11.79 -1.13
N SER A 92 6.56 -10.66 -0.41
CA SER A 92 5.36 -9.83 -0.45
C SER A 92 5.14 -9.19 -1.83
N MET A 93 6.21 -8.75 -2.51
CA MET A 93 6.15 -8.25 -3.89
C MET A 93 5.70 -9.36 -4.86
N THR A 94 6.20 -10.58 -4.69
CA THR A 94 5.74 -11.72 -5.48
C THR A 94 4.24 -11.94 -5.27
N PHE A 95 3.78 -11.92 -4.01
CA PHE A 95 2.39 -12.18 -3.66
C PHE A 95 1.40 -11.22 -4.34
N ILE A 96 1.74 -9.93 -4.46
CA ILE A 96 0.94 -8.95 -5.22
C ILE A 96 0.88 -9.26 -6.72
N ASN A 97 2.02 -9.69 -7.28
CA ASN A 97 2.15 -9.88 -8.71
C ASN A 97 1.56 -11.21 -9.20
N ILE A 98 1.36 -12.19 -8.32
CA ILE A 98 0.67 -13.44 -8.70
C ILE A 98 -0.66 -13.08 -9.35
N PRO A 99 -0.88 -13.47 -10.63
CA PRO A 99 -2.03 -13.04 -11.41
C PRO A 99 -3.25 -13.92 -11.10
N VAL A 100 -3.66 -13.95 -9.82
CA VAL A 100 -4.85 -14.68 -9.35
C VAL A 100 -6.13 -14.17 -10.02
N GLU A 101 -6.11 -12.95 -10.54
CA GLU A 101 -7.23 -12.32 -11.20
C GLU A 101 -7.59 -13.00 -12.52
N TRP A 102 -6.72 -13.82 -13.11
CA TRP A 102 -7.10 -14.68 -14.24
C TRP A 102 -8.26 -15.61 -13.89
N PHE A 103 -8.34 -16.06 -12.63
CA PHE A 103 -9.43 -16.93 -12.20
C PHE A 103 -10.78 -16.20 -12.16
N SER A 104 -10.82 -14.87 -12.02
CA SER A 104 -12.10 -14.13 -12.01
C SER A 104 -12.78 -14.05 -13.37
N ILE A 105 -12.06 -14.34 -14.47
CA ILE A 105 -12.66 -14.42 -15.81
C ILE A 105 -13.57 -15.66 -15.92
N GLY A 106 -13.15 -16.78 -15.32
CA GLY A 106 -13.89 -18.05 -15.36
C GLY A 106 -14.83 -18.28 -14.18
N PHE A 107 -14.49 -17.72 -13.01
CA PHE A 107 -15.24 -17.91 -11.77
C PHE A 107 -15.72 -16.58 -11.19
N ASN A 108 -16.96 -16.55 -10.72
CA ASN A 108 -17.49 -15.37 -10.03
C ASN A 108 -16.96 -15.29 -8.58
N TRP A 109 -15.79 -14.67 -8.39
CA TRP A 109 -15.22 -14.43 -7.06
C TRP A 109 -15.43 -12.99 -6.63
N THR A 110 -16.44 -12.76 -5.79
CA THR A 110 -16.77 -11.43 -5.25
C THR A 110 -15.73 -10.89 -4.27
N TRP A 111 -14.90 -11.76 -3.67
CA TRP A 111 -13.86 -11.40 -2.70
C TRP A 111 -12.54 -10.94 -3.32
N MET A 112 -12.45 -10.84 -4.65
CA MET A 112 -11.21 -10.50 -5.36
C MET A 112 -10.66 -9.12 -4.97
N LEU A 113 -11.54 -8.12 -4.80
CA LEU A 113 -11.12 -6.77 -4.38
C LEU A 113 -10.48 -6.81 -3.00
N LEU A 114 -11.16 -7.40 -2.02
CA LEU A 114 -10.66 -7.56 -0.65
C LEU A 114 -9.31 -8.28 -0.64
N PHE A 115 -9.16 -9.36 -1.43
CA PHE A 115 -7.89 -10.08 -1.53
C PHE A 115 -6.77 -9.23 -2.17
N SER A 116 -7.09 -8.39 -3.14
CA SER A 116 -6.13 -7.43 -3.69
C SER A 116 -5.67 -6.42 -2.64
N ASP A 117 -6.58 -5.87 -1.83
CA ASP A 117 -6.25 -4.89 -0.80
C ASP A 117 -5.36 -5.52 0.28
N ILE A 118 -5.70 -6.72 0.75
CA ILE A 118 -4.91 -7.46 1.73
C ILE A 118 -3.47 -7.68 1.25
N ARG A 119 -3.30 -8.08 -0.02
CA ARG A 119 -1.97 -8.24 -0.63
C ARG A 119 -1.18 -6.93 -0.63
N GLN A 120 -1.84 -5.81 -0.95
CA GLN A 120 -1.23 -4.48 -0.93
C GLN A 120 -0.83 -4.04 0.48
N VAL A 121 -1.70 -4.24 1.47
CA VAL A 121 -1.41 -3.93 2.87
C VAL A 121 -0.18 -4.71 3.36
N ILE A 122 -0.11 -6.01 3.07
CA ILE A 122 1.06 -6.84 3.44
C ILE A 122 2.35 -6.29 2.84
N PHE A 123 2.33 -5.92 1.55
CA PHE A 123 3.51 -5.32 0.91
C PHE A 123 3.91 -3.98 1.53
N TYR A 124 2.96 -3.08 1.79
CA TYR A 124 3.27 -1.78 2.39
C TYR A 124 3.83 -1.94 3.81
N VAL A 125 3.28 -2.83 4.63
CA VAL A 125 3.83 -3.12 5.96
C VAL A 125 5.27 -3.63 5.87
N MET A 126 5.55 -4.55 4.93
CA MET A 126 6.90 -5.07 4.70
C MET A 126 7.86 -4.01 4.17
N LEU A 127 7.40 -3.13 3.27
CA LEU A 127 8.20 -2.05 2.70
C LEU A 127 8.57 -1.00 3.76
N LEU A 128 7.60 -0.56 4.57
CA LEU A 128 7.84 0.39 5.65
C LEU A 128 8.74 -0.22 6.74
N SER A 129 8.54 -1.49 7.06
CA SER A 129 9.42 -2.21 7.99
C SER A 129 10.85 -2.32 7.45
N PHE A 130 11.00 -2.61 6.15
CA PHE A 130 12.29 -2.63 5.48
C PHE A 130 13.02 -1.29 5.61
N TRP A 131 12.35 -0.17 5.40
CA TRP A 131 12.94 1.16 5.49
C TRP A 131 13.51 1.48 6.88
N ILE A 132 12.73 1.23 7.92
CA ILE A 132 13.17 1.46 9.29
C ILE A 132 14.35 0.56 9.67
N ILE A 133 14.27 -0.74 9.36
CA ILE A 133 15.34 -1.68 9.67
C ILE A 133 16.60 -1.35 8.86
N PHE A 134 16.45 -0.96 7.59
CA PHE A 134 17.56 -0.55 6.74
C PHE A 134 18.27 0.68 7.29
N CYS A 135 17.54 1.73 7.67
CA CYS A 135 18.12 2.92 8.28
C CYS A 135 18.79 2.58 9.63
N GLY A 136 18.15 1.75 10.44
CA GLY A 136 18.66 1.31 11.74
C GLY A 136 19.94 0.50 11.68
N GLU A 137 20.03 -0.50 10.80
CA GLU A 137 21.24 -1.33 10.66
C GLU A 137 22.45 -0.53 10.16
N HIS A 138 22.21 0.56 9.41
CA HIS A 138 23.27 1.47 8.97
C HIS A 138 23.63 2.55 10.01
N MET A 139 22.86 2.68 11.10
CA MET A 139 23.31 3.47 12.26
C MET A 139 24.39 2.71 13.00
N MET A 140 25.62 3.21 12.91
CA MET A 140 26.79 2.49 13.39
C MET A 140 26.89 2.30 14.92
N ASP A 141 25.95 2.82 15.72
CA ASP A 141 26.15 3.07 17.17
C ASP A 141 25.42 2.10 18.12
N GLN A 142 24.80 1.02 17.62
CA GLN A 142 24.23 -0.02 18.48
C GLN A 142 25.17 -1.22 18.63
N SER A 143 25.42 -1.59 19.90
CA SER A 143 26.21 -2.76 20.32
C SER A 143 25.51 -4.10 20.06
N GLU A 144 24.19 -4.09 19.90
CA GLU A 144 23.34 -5.28 19.66
C GLU A 144 22.72 -5.22 18.24
N ARG A 145 23.52 -5.55 17.21
CA ARG A 145 23.03 -5.64 15.81
C ARG A 145 22.33 -6.99 15.54
N ASN A 146 21.55 -7.08 14.46
CA ASN A 146 20.91 -8.31 13.96
C ASN A 146 19.74 -8.90 14.77
N ARG A 147 19.16 -8.16 15.73
CA ARG A 147 17.96 -8.62 16.46
C ARG A 147 16.72 -7.80 16.10
N ILE A 148 15.66 -8.47 15.63
CA ILE A 148 14.35 -7.83 15.36
C ILE A 148 13.79 -7.15 16.61
N SER A 149 14.06 -7.71 17.80
CA SER A 149 13.58 -7.16 19.07
C SER A 149 14.03 -5.73 19.35
N VAL A 150 15.17 -5.30 18.78
CA VAL A 150 15.69 -3.93 18.94
C VAL A 150 14.82 -2.92 18.19
N TYR A 151 14.28 -3.33 17.03
CA TYR A 151 13.43 -2.50 16.18
C TYR A 151 11.95 -2.61 16.50
N TRP A 152 11.55 -3.43 17.48
CA TRP A 152 10.15 -3.67 17.84
C TRP A 152 9.38 -2.36 18.10
N LYS A 153 9.98 -1.43 18.85
CA LYS A 153 9.37 -0.11 19.15
C LYS A 153 9.04 0.71 17.90
N GLN A 154 9.79 0.51 16.82
CA GLN A 154 9.65 1.25 15.56
C GLN A 154 8.72 0.53 14.57
N VAL A 155 8.64 -0.81 14.65
CA VAL A 155 7.74 -1.63 13.81
C VAL A 155 6.31 -1.66 14.36
N VAL A 156 6.13 -1.52 15.69
CA VAL A 156 4.80 -1.52 16.33
C VAL A 156 3.82 -0.51 15.74
N PRO A 157 4.17 0.78 15.51
CA PRO A 157 3.26 1.72 14.87
C PRO A 157 2.77 1.27 13.48
N ILE A 158 3.64 0.62 12.69
CA ILE A 158 3.30 0.10 11.36
C ILE A 158 2.29 -1.04 11.48
N ALA A 159 2.59 -2.02 12.34
CA ALA A 159 1.74 -3.19 12.55
C ALA A 159 0.38 -2.79 13.15
N PHE A 160 0.38 -1.84 14.09
CA PHE A 160 -0.84 -1.34 14.73
C PHE A 160 -1.70 -0.56 13.74
N GLY A 161 -1.13 0.43 13.03
CA GLY A 161 -1.86 1.22 12.04
C GLY A 161 -2.41 0.37 10.89
N SER A 162 -1.65 -0.61 10.40
CA SER A 162 -2.13 -1.55 9.38
C SER A 162 -3.22 -2.48 9.88
N CYS A 163 -3.19 -2.91 11.14
CA CYS A 163 -4.26 -3.71 11.75
C CYS A 163 -5.58 -2.92 11.81
N PHE A 164 -5.53 -1.62 12.12
CA PHE A 164 -6.71 -0.76 12.09
C PHE A 164 -7.28 -0.56 10.68
N LEU A 165 -6.43 -0.29 9.69
CA LEU A 165 -6.87 -0.19 8.29
C LEU A 165 -7.43 -1.50 7.78
N PHE A 166 -6.79 -2.63 8.10
CA PHE A 166 -7.30 -3.95 7.75
C PHE A 166 -8.67 -4.22 8.38
N THR A 167 -8.85 -3.86 9.66
CA THR A 167 -10.14 -4.00 10.34
C THR A 167 -11.21 -3.14 9.68
N PHE A 168 -10.87 -1.90 9.32
CA PHE A 168 -11.75 -1.01 8.56
C PHE A 168 -12.15 -1.62 7.20
N ASP A 169 -11.18 -2.10 6.41
CA ASP A 169 -11.44 -2.74 5.10
C ASP A 169 -12.32 -3.99 5.26
N MET A 170 -12.11 -4.78 6.31
CA MET A 170 -12.94 -5.96 6.61
C MET A 170 -14.39 -5.58 6.94
N TYR A 171 -14.63 -4.45 7.61
CA TYR A 171 -15.99 -3.99 7.89
C TYR A 171 -16.66 -3.35 6.67
N GLU A 172 -15.92 -2.58 5.87
CA GLU A 172 -16.48 -1.95 4.67
C GLU A 172 -16.65 -2.97 3.54
N ARG A 173 -15.53 -3.48 3.01
CA ARG A 173 -15.51 -4.40 1.85
C ARG A 173 -15.93 -5.82 2.21
N GLY A 174 -15.63 -6.29 3.42
CA GLY A 174 -16.02 -7.63 3.85
C GLY A 174 -17.54 -7.80 4.02
N VAL A 175 -18.24 -6.77 4.51
CA VAL A 175 -19.72 -6.79 4.60
C VAL A 175 -20.36 -6.59 3.22
N GLN A 176 -19.74 -5.80 2.34
CA GLN A 176 -20.19 -5.62 0.95
C GLN A 176 -20.28 -6.93 0.15
N LEU A 177 -19.50 -7.97 0.53
CA LEU A 177 -19.60 -9.30 -0.07
C LEU A 177 -20.98 -9.94 0.10
N LYS A 178 -21.66 -9.66 1.22
CA LYS A 178 -23.03 -10.14 1.49
C LYS A 178 -24.07 -9.11 1.06
N ASN A 179 -23.78 -7.83 1.23
CA ASN A 179 -24.69 -6.74 0.89
C ASN A 179 -23.98 -5.67 0.05
N PRO A 180 -24.08 -5.72 -1.29
CA PRO A 180 -23.43 -4.77 -2.20
C PRO A 180 -23.83 -3.30 -2.01
N CYS A 181 -24.97 -3.06 -1.34
CA CYS A 181 -25.47 -1.71 -1.04
C CYS A 181 -25.02 -1.20 0.34
N TYR A 182 -24.32 -2.02 1.12
CA TYR A 182 -23.81 -1.62 2.42
C TYR A 182 -22.70 -0.57 2.29
N SER A 183 -22.75 0.42 3.16
CA SER A 183 -21.69 1.40 3.36
C SER A 183 -21.65 1.73 4.85
N ILE A 184 -20.47 1.60 5.45
CA ILE A 184 -20.25 1.87 6.89
C ILE A 184 -20.62 3.32 7.27
N TRP A 185 -20.50 4.23 6.30
CA TRP A 185 -20.80 5.65 6.41
C TRP A 185 -22.28 5.98 6.54
N THR A 186 -23.18 5.02 6.29
CA THR A 186 -24.63 5.27 6.34
C THR A 186 -25.22 5.24 7.75
N THR A 187 -24.54 4.60 8.68
CA THR A 187 -24.95 4.54 10.10
C THR A 187 -24.09 5.46 10.94
N ASP A 188 -24.69 6.23 11.84
CA ASP A 188 -23.95 7.19 12.68
C ASP A 188 -22.80 6.53 13.47
N VAL A 189 -23.10 5.43 14.16
CA VAL A 189 -22.09 4.66 14.92
C VAL A 189 -21.02 4.08 13.99
N GLY A 190 -21.41 3.61 12.80
CA GLY A 190 -20.45 3.07 11.82
C GLY A 190 -19.51 4.14 11.28
N ALA A 191 -20.03 5.33 10.97
CA ALA A 191 -19.24 6.46 10.48
C ALA A 191 -18.25 6.97 11.55
N GLU A 192 -18.68 7.07 12.81
CA GLU A 192 -17.78 7.42 13.92
C GLU A 192 -16.65 6.40 14.09
N LEU A 193 -16.97 5.09 14.04
CA LEU A 193 -15.98 4.02 14.12
C LEU A 193 -15.01 4.02 12.91
N ALA A 194 -15.53 4.21 11.70
CA ALA A 194 -14.73 4.33 10.49
C ALA A 194 -13.72 5.47 10.58
N MET A 195 -14.19 6.65 11.00
CA MET A 195 -13.34 7.82 11.20
C MET A 195 -12.29 7.56 12.30
N ALA A 196 -12.66 6.91 13.41
CA ALA A 196 -11.73 6.56 14.46
C ALA A 196 -10.60 5.65 13.95
N TYR A 197 -10.91 4.62 13.17
CA TYR A 197 -9.91 3.74 12.57
C TYR A 197 -8.95 4.47 11.64
N ILE A 198 -9.48 5.35 10.78
CA ILE A 198 -8.67 6.17 9.85
C ILE A 198 -7.77 7.13 10.63
N ILE A 199 -8.29 7.81 11.67
CA ILE A 199 -7.53 8.75 12.50
C ILE A 199 -6.40 8.04 13.24
N VAL A 200 -6.66 6.88 13.86
CA VAL A 200 -5.64 6.11 14.57
C VAL A 200 -4.54 5.64 13.61
N ALA A 201 -4.91 5.14 12.43
CA ALA A 201 -3.96 4.76 11.40
C ALA A 201 -3.12 5.96 10.92
N GLY A 202 -3.75 7.12 10.74
CA GLY A 202 -3.07 8.37 10.40
C GLY A 202 -2.05 8.82 11.45
N ILE A 203 -2.41 8.76 12.73
CA ILE A 203 -1.48 9.06 13.84
C ILE A 203 -0.29 8.09 13.82
N CYS A 204 -0.54 6.79 13.61
CA CYS A 204 0.51 5.79 13.51
C CYS A 204 1.45 6.05 12.33
N ALA A 205 0.91 6.44 11.17
CA ALA A 205 1.69 6.81 9.99
C ALA A 205 2.55 8.07 10.24
N CYS A 206 2.00 9.09 10.90
CA CYS A 206 2.74 10.29 11.30
C CYS A 206 3.89 9.96 12.28
N LEU A 207 3.63 9.14 13.29
CA LEU A 207 4.66 8.69 14.24
C LEU A 207 5.76 7.90 13.53
N TYR A 208 5.40 6.99 12.62
CA TYR A 208 6.35 6.26 11.78
C TYR A 208 7.22 7.22 10.95
N PHE A 209 6.60 8.21 10.30
CA PHE A 209 7.32 9.16 9.46
C PHE A 209 8.32 10.00 10.27
N LEU A 210 7.91 10.49 11.45
CA LEU A 210 8.81 11.19 12.37
C LEU A 210 9.99 10.33 12.80
N PHE A 211 9.77 9.05 13.12
CA PHE A 211 10.85 8.12 13.45
C PHE A 211 11.79 7.90 12.26
N LEU A 212 11.26 7.71 11.06
CA LEU A 212 12.06 7.51 9.86
C LEU A 212 12.94 8.75 9.58
N CYS A 213 12.35 9.95 9.62
CA CYS A 213 13.08 11.21 9.45
C CYS A 213 14.20 11.37 10.49
N PHE A 214 13.91 11.06 11.75
CA PHE A 214 14.90 11.11 12.83
C PHE A 214 16.06 10.14 12.60
N MET A 215 15.76 8.88 12.25
CA MET A 215 16.78 7.87 11.95
C MET A 215 17.64 8.27 10.75
N VAL A 216 17.02 8.73 9.67
CA VAL A 216 17.73 9.23 8.47
C VAL A 216 18.65 10.40 8.84
N PHE A 217 18.16 11.37 9.61
CA PHE A 217 18.97 12.50 10.09
C PHE A 217 20.17 12.04 10.94
N GLN A 218 19.97 11.08 11.85
CA GLN A 218 21.06 10.52 12.64
C GLN A 218 22.09 9.79 11.77
N VAL A 219 21.64 9.01 10.78
CA VAL A 219 22.51 8.32 9.83
C VAL A 219 23.38 9.34 9.08
N PHE A 220 22.79 10.43 8.57
CA PHE A 220 23.54 11.49 7.91
C PHE A 220 24.55 12.16 8.84
N ARG A 221 24.16 12.50 10.09
CA ARG A 221 25.07 13.09 11.07
C ARG A 221 26.24 12.17 11.41
N ASN A 222 25.99 10.87 11.58
CA ASN A 222 27.01 9.89 11.92
C ASN A 222 28.02 9.69 10.77
N ILE A 223 27.53 9.67 9.52
CA ILE A 223 28.38 9.64 8.33
C ILE A 223 29.26 10.88 8.26
N SER A 224 28.69 12.07 8.42
CA SER A 224 29.45 13.33 8.39
C SER A 224 30.50 13.40 9.50
N GLY A 225 30.15 12.96 10.72
CA GLY A 225 31.09 12.95 11.85
C GLY A 225 32.24 11.94 11.68
N LYS A 226 31.98 10.77 11.08
CA LYS A 226 33.00 9.74 10.86
C LYS A 226 33.83 9.95 9.60
N GLN A 227 33.34 10.68 8.61
CA GLN A 227 34.15 11.09 7.46
C GLN A 227 35.34 11.97 7.89
N LEU A 228 35.16 12.78 8.94
CA LEU A 228 36.22 13.60 9.54
C LEU A 228 37.25 12.78 10.31
N SER A 229 36.86 11.68 10.97
CA SER A 229 37.78 10.83 11.73
C SER A 229 38.43 9.71 10.90
N LEU A 230 37.81 9.27 9.79
CA LEU A 230 38.36 8.28 8.87
C LEU A 230 39.57 8.80 8.08
N LEU A 231 39.67 10.12 7.87
CA LEU A 231 40.86 10.77 7.29
C LEU A 231 42.12 10.60 8.18
N ALA A 232 41.96 10.22 9.44
CA ALA A 232 43.05 10.09 10.41
C ALA A 232 43.55 8.65 10.65
N ILE A 233 43.00 7.61 10.00
CA ILE A 233 43.29 6.18 10.30
C ILE A 233 43.84 5.42 9.08
N ASN A 234 44.74 4.45 9.35
CA ASN A 234 45.50 3.63 8.40
C ASN A 234 44.68 2.92 7.30
N LYS A 235 45.26 2.84 6.09
CA LYS A 235 44.64 2.70 4.75
C LYS A 235 43.72 1.48 4.42
N ALA A 236 43.61 0.44 5.25
CA ALA A 236 42.87 -0.79 4.88
C ALA A 236 41.41 -0.85 5.37
N ARG A 237 41.08 -0.20 6.49
CA ARG A 237 39.70 -0.06 7.00
C ARG A 237 38.79 0.89 6.18
N PRO A 238 39.28 2.01 5.61
CA PRO A 238 38.43 3.01 4.94
C PRO A 238 37.58 2.46 3.79
N LEU A 239 38.14 1.60 2.92
CA LEU A 239 37.45 1.06 1.74
C LEU A 239 36.18 0.27 2.08
N HIS A 240 36.19 -0.49 3.18
CA HIS A 240 35.00 -1.23 3.62
C HIS A 240 33.90 -0.29 4.16
N TYR A 241 34.29 0.76 4.89
CA TYR A 241 33.36 1.77 5.40
C TYR A 241 32.82 2.68 4.30
N GLU A 242 33.66 3.12 3.36
CA GLU A 242 33.24 3.88 2.18
C GLU A 242 32.26 3.08 1.32
N GLY A 243 32.51 1.77 1.13
CA GLY A 243 31.60 0.89 0.41
C GLY A 243 30.22 0.76 1.06
N GLN A 244 30.14 0.72 2.40
CA GLN A 244 28.86 0.71 3.11
C GLN A 244 28.13 2.05 3.01
N ILE A 245 28.85 3.17 3.17
CA ILE A 245 28.29 4.52 3.06
C ILE A 245 27.77 4.79 1.64
N PHE A 246 28.50 4.36 0.61
CA PHE A 246 28.09 4.51 -0.78
C PHE A 246 26.81 3.73 -1.09
N ARG A 247 26.72 2.46 -0.68
CA ARG A 247 25.52 1.62 -0.89
C ARG A 247 24.28 2.22 -0.23
N LEU A 248 24.44 2.74 0.98
CA LEU A 248 23.38 3.43 1.70
C LEU A 248 22.92 4.71 0.98
N LYS A 249 23.86 5.60 0.61
CA LYS A 249 23.53 6.85 -0.10
C LYS A 249 22.87 6.57 -1.45
N PHE A 250 23.38 5.59 -2.19
CA PHE A 250 22.82 5.17 -3.47
C PHE A 250 21.39 4.67 -3.33
N LEU A 251 21.14 3.75 -2.40
CA LEU A 251 19.80 3.20 -2.19
C LEU A 251 18.82 4.30 -1.76
N MET A 252 19.22 5.16 -0.83
CA MET A 252 18.38 6.25 -0.33
C MET A 252 18.03 7.29 -1.42
N ILE A 253 18.95 7.61 -2.32
CA ILE A 253 18.69 8.52 -3.45
C ILE A 253 17.68 7.89 -4.42
N ILE A 254 17.87 6.62 -4.78
CA ILE A 254 16.95 5.91 -5.69
C ILE A 254 15.53 5.90 -5.11
N THR A 255 15.41 5.74 -3.80
CA THR A 255 14.11 5.55 -3.18
C THR A 255 13.41 6.85 -2.89
N LEU A 256 14.17 7.91 -2.60
CA LEU A 256 13.64 9.28 -2.61
C LEU A 256 13.15 9.66 -4.03
N ALA A 257 13.92 9.32 -5.07
CA ALA A 257 13.52 9.55 -6.45
C ALA A 257 12.25 8.76 -6.81
N CYS A 258 12.17 7.48 -6.44
CA CYS A 258 10.99 6.64 -6.64
C CYS A 258 9.76 7.20 -5.92
N ALA A 259 9.90 7.61 -4.65
CA ALA A 259 8.82 8.20 -3.88
C ALA A 259 8.37 9.54 -4.49
N ALA A 260 9.31 10.42 -4.85
CA ALA A 260 9.01 11.70 -5.48
C ALA A 260 8.27 11.52 -6.82
N LEU A 261 8.76 10.62 -7.68
CA LEU A 261 8.09 10.30 -8.95
C LEU A 261 6.68 9.77 -8.71
N THR A 262 6.49 8.85 -7.75
CA THR A 262 5.19 8.30 -7.41
C THR A 262 4.21 9.40 -6.98
N THR A 263 4.64 10.29 -6.10
CA THR A 263 3.81 11.41 -5.64
C THR A 263 3.50 12.40 -6.76
N VAL A 264 4.47 12.75 -7.59
CA VAL A 264 4.27 13.66 -8.73
C VAL A 264 3.27 13.07 -9.72
N PHE A 265 3.44 11.81 -10.13
CA PHE A 265 2.51 11.13 -11.03
C PHE A 265 1.11 10.97 -10.42
N PHE A 266 1.03 10.71 -9.12
CA PHE A 266 -0.26 10.64 -8.43
C PHE A 266 -0.98 11.99 -8.45
N ILE A 267 -0.29 13.08 -8.10
CA ILE A 267 -0.87 14.43 -8.08
C ILE A 267 -1.30 14.84 -9.49
N THR A 268 -0.46 14.65 -10.51
CA THR A 268 -0.80 15.02 -11.88
C THR A 268 -2.01 14.24 -12.39
N THR A 269 -2.07 12.93 -12.11
CA THR A 269 -3.22 12.10 -12.49
C THR A 269 -4.50 12.55 -11.79
N LYS A 270 -4.43 12.92 -10.51
CA LYS A 270 -5.58 13.39 -9.74
C LYS A 270 -6.11 14.73 -10.26
N VAL A 271 -5.24 15.71 -10.48
CA VAL A 271 -5.61 17.02 -11.02
C VAL A 271 -6.25 16.86 -12.41
N SER A 272 -5.63 16.08 -13.31
CA SER A 272 -6.20 15.83 -14.63
C SER A 272 -7.55 15.10 -14.61
N PHE A 273 -7.77 14.23 -13.62
CA PHE A 273 -9.02 13.50 -13.46
C PHE A 273 -10.14 14.38 -12.91
N ASP A 274 -9.84 15.25 -11.94
CA ASP A 274 -10.80 16.22 -11.40
C ASP A 274 -11.28 17.19 -12.49
N ASP A 275 -10.37 17.66 -13.35
CA ASP A 275 -10.73 18.47 -14.53
C ASP A 275 -11.66 17.71 -15.49
N LEU A 276 -11.41 16.42 -15.72
CA LEU A 276 -12.23 15.57 -16.59
C LEU A 276 -13.65 15.35 -16.03
N ILE A 277 -13.77 15.11 -14.72
CA ILE A 277 -15.07 14.95 -14.03
C ILE A 277 -15.88 16.23 -14.10
N LEU A 278 -15.24 17.38 -13.90
CA LEU A 278 -15.92 18.68 -13.94
C LEU A 278 -16.46 18.96 -15.35
N VAL A 279 -15.70 18.60 -16.39
CA VAL A 279 -16.13 18.69 -17.79
C VAL A 279 -17.25 17.69 -18.12
N CYS A 280 -17.21 16.43 -17.66
CA CYS A 280 -18.31 15.48 -17.89
C CYS A 280 -19.55 15.77 -17.02
N SER A 281 -19.42 16.47 -15.88
CA SER A 281 -20.56 16.81 -15.00
C SER A 281 -21.31 18.07 -15.45
N TYR A 282 -20.63 19.04 -16.08
CA TYR A 282 -21.23 20.32 -16.53
C TYR A 282 -21.23 20.53 -18.05
N GLY A 283 -20.60 19.65 -18.84
CA GLY A 283 -20.56 19.77 -20.29
C GLY A 283 -21.88 19.37 -20.96
N PRO A 284 -22.45 20.19 -21.85
CA PRO A 284 -23.66 19.82 -22.57
C PRO A 284 -23.33 18.70 -23.56
N GLY A 285 -23.93 17.53 -23.35
CA GLY A 285 -24.14 16.53 -24.40
C GLY A 285 -22.95 15.66 -24.82
N LYS A 286 -21.90 15.50 -24.01
CA LYS A 286 -20.84 14.51 -24.31
C LYS A 286 -21.02 13.24 -23.47
N LYS A 287 -21.20 12.12 -24.15
CA LYS A 287 -21.10 10.77 -23.59
C LYS A 287 -19.65 10.55 -23.13
N CYS A 288 -19.45 10.62 -21.81
CA CYS A 288 -18.66 9.61 -21.12
C CYS A 288 -19.39 8.25 -21.35
#